data_AF-A0A961BQI7-F1
#
_entry.id   AF-A0A961BQI7-F1
#
_cell.length_a   1.000
_cell.length_b   1.000
_cell.length_c   1.000
_cell.angle_alpha   90.00
_cell.angle_beta   90.00
_cell.angle_gamma   90.00
#
_symmetry.space_group_name_H-M   'P 1'
#
loop_
_entity.id
_entity.type
_entity.pdbx_description
1 polymer ?
#
loop_
_entity_poly.entity_id
_entity_poly.type
_entity_poly.pdbx_seq_one_letter_code
_entity_poly.pdbx_strand_id
1 'polypeptide(L)' 'GLRCGLVRGLRTHLFAGAGIVDGSDPAAEVEETRLKLVPLLRLLTAP' A
#
# COMPACT_ATOMS: atom_id res chain seq x y z
N GLY A 1 -7.84 -8.36 -3.60
CA GLY A 1 -6.57 -8.41 -4.35
C GLY A 1 -5.50 -7.66 -3.57
N LEU A 2 -4.24 -8.05 -3.69
CA LEU A 2 -3.12 -7.28 -3.15
C LEU A 2 -2.62 -6.30 -4.21
N ARG A 3 -1.96 -5.21 -3.79
CA ARG A 3 -1.44 -4.17 -4.69
C ARG A 3 -2.54 -3.68 -5.64
N CYS A 4 -3.67 -3.26 -5.07
CA CYS A 4 -4.83 -2.77 -5.81
C CYS A 4 -5.30 -1.39 -5.33
N GLY A 5 -6.18 -0.79 -6.11
CA GLY A 5 -6.90 0.42 -5.72
C GLY A 5 -8.34 0.45 -6.26
N LEU A 6 -9.22 1.14 -5.55
CA LEU A 6 -10.59 1.42 -5.97
C LEU A 6 -10.65 2.79 -6.65
N VAL A 7 -10.90 2.78 -7.96
CA VAL A 7 -11.02 3.99 -8.78
C VAL A 7 -12.47 4.50 -8.76
N ARG A 8 -12.64 5.79 -8.45
CA ARG A 8 -13.93 6.50 -8.46
C ARG A 8 -13.73 7.87 -9.11
N GLY A 9 -14.03 7.96 -10.40
CA GLY A 9 -13.75 9.17 -11.19
C GLY A 9 -12.24 9.46 -11.19
N LEU A 10 -11.87 10.67 -10.77
CA LEU A 10 -10.48 11.14 -10.71
C LEU A 10 -9.77 10.79 -9.38
N ARG A 11 -10.36 9.95 -8.53
CA ARG A 11 -9.77 9.54 -7.25
C ARG A 11 -9.56 8.04 -7.21
N THR A 12 -8.41 7.62 -6.68
CA THR A 12 -8.10 6.20 -6.45
C THR A 12 -7.74 5.99 -4.98
N HIS A 13 -8.46 5.09 -4.31
CA HIS A 13 -8.11 4.65 -2.95
C HIS A 13 -7.21 3.41 -3.05
N LEU A 14 -6.00 3.47 -2.52
CA LEU A 14 -5.04 2.36 -2.55
C LEU A 14 -5.11 1.53 -1.27
N PHE A 15 -4.80 0.23 -1.39
CA PHE A 15 -4.81 -0.69 -0.25
C PHE A 15 -3.47 -1.43 -0.13
N ALA A 16 -2.95 -1.48 1.09
CA ALA A 16 -1.82 -2.32 1.49
C ALA A 16 -2.06 -2.82 2.92
N GLY A 17 -1.44 -3.94 3.27
CA GLY A 17 -1.51 -4.51 4.60
C GLY A 17 -0.25 -5.30 4.91
N ALA A 18 0.00 -5.53 6.19
CA ALA A 18 1.07 -6.35 6.72
C ALA A 18 0.46 -7.54 7.49
N GLY A 19 1.17 -8.66 7.52
CA GLY A 19 0.77 -9.81 8.33
C GLY A 19 1.34 -9.65 9.72
N ILE A 20 0.50 -9.60 10.74
CA ILE A 20 0.94 -9.38 12.13
C ILE A 20 1.07 -10.72 12.84
N VAL A 21 2.22 -10.94 13.47
CA VAL A 21 2.52 -12.14 14.25
C VAL A 21 3.20 -11.76 15.57
N ASP A 22 3.40 -12.74 16.45
CA ASP A 22 4.22 -12.55 17.65
C ASP A 22 5.65 -12.15 17.25
N GLY A 23 6.18 -11.09 17.88
CA GLY A 23 7.48 -10.50 17.53
C GLY A 23 7.48 -9.48 16.38
N SER A 24 6.34 -9.16 15.76
CA SER A 24 6.25 -8.05 14.80
C SER A 24 6.67 -6.72 15.44
N ASP A 25 7.49 -5.93 14.74
CA ASP A 25 7.82 -4.56 15.13
C ASP A 25 6.85 -3.57 14.46
N PRO A 26 6.02 -2.83 15.22
CA PRO A 26 5.03 -1.92 14.65
C PRO A 26 5.60 -0.91 13.64
N ALA A 27 6.82 -0.44 13.85
CA ALA A 27 7.45 0.50 12.92
C ALA A 27 7.81 -0.19 11.60
N ALA A 28 8.45 -1.36 11.65
CA ALA A 28 8.78 -2.16 10.46
C ALA A 28 7.52 -2.53 9.64
N GLU A 29 6.42 -2.90 10.30
CA GLU A 29 5.19 -3.27 9.59
C GLU A 29 4.56 -2.08 8.85
N VAL A 30 4.61 -0.87 9.45
CA VAL A 30 4.17 0.35 8.78
C VAL A 30 5.04 0.63 7.56
N GLU A 31 6.36 0.53 7.67
CA GLU A 31 7.26 0.68 6.53
C GLU A 31 6.99 -0.36 5.43
N GLU A 32 6.72 -1.61 5.80
CA GLU A 32 6.32 -2.66 4.86
C GLU A 32 5.07 -2.25 4.07
N THR A 33 4.03 -1.73 4.74
CA THR A 33 2.82 -1.26 4.03
C THR A 33 3.09 -0.08 3.11
N ARG A 34 3.96 0.86 3.49
CA ARG A 34 4.37 2.00 2.64
C ARG A 34 5.07 1.52 1.38
N LEU A 35 6.03 0.60 1.53
CA LEU A 35 6.72 -0.04 0.39
C LEU A 35 5.75 -0.79 -0.52
N LYS A 36 4.72 -1.43 0.05
CA LYS A 36 3.70 -2.12 -0.73
C LYS A 36 2.88 -1.19 -1.62
N LEU A 37 2.70 0.08 -1.25
CA LEU A 37 1.97 1.07 -2.04
C LEU A 37 2.78 1.64 -3.21
N VAL A 38 4.12 1.64 -3.13
CA VAL A 38 5.01 2.29 -4.10
C VAL A 38 4.72 1.95 -5.57
N PRO A 39 4.46 0.68 -5.98
CA PRO A 39 4.21 0.37 -7.38
C PRO A 39 2.97 1.08 -7.95
N LEU A 40 1.89 1.16 -7.17
CA LEU A 40 0.66 1.82 -7.60
C LEU A 40 0.77 3.34 -7.54
N LEU A 41 1.47 3.87 -6.53
CA LEU A 41 1.77 5.30 -6.49
C LEU A 41 2.56 5.71 -7.73
N ARG A 42 3.63 4.97 -8.07
CA ARG A 42 4.41 5.24 -9.29
C ARG A 42 3.55 5.18 -10.55
N LEU A 43 2.64 4.21 -10.67
CA LEU A 43 1.73 4.13 -11.82
C LEU A 43 0.78 5.33 -11.92
N LEU A 44 0.25 5.80 -10.80
CA LEU A 44 -0.78 6.85 -10.76
C LEU A 44 -0.21 8.27 -10.73
N THR A 45 1.05 8.43 -10.34
CA THR A 45 1.72 9.73 -10.24
C THR A 45 2.87 9.88 -11.22
N ALA A 46 3.10 8.91 -12.11
CA ALA A 46 4.03 9.08 -13.21
C ALA A 46 3.57 10.24 -14.10
N PRO A 47 4.50 11.07 -14.61
CA PRO A 47 4.19 12.14 -15.55
C PRO A 47 3.62 11.63 -16.86
#